data_AF-A0A3P7Q8Y5-F1
#
_entry.id   AF-A0A3P7Q8Y5-F1
#
_cell.length_a   1.000
_cell.length_b   1.000
_cell.length_c   1.000
_cell.angle_alpha   90.00
_cell.angle_beta   90.00
_cell.angle_gamma   90.00
#
_symmetry.space_group_name_H-M   'P 1'
#
loop_
_entity.id
_entity.type
_entity.pdbx_description
1 polymer ?
#
loop_
_entity_poly.entity_id
_entity_poly.type
_entity_poly.pdbx_seq_one_letter_code
_entity_poly.pdbx_strand_id
1 'polypeptide(L)'
;MLEHYCPWDTYHIEVPERLSTILDVVQEPELSKNIEFLQLRSATEEEIEMVHTKEYISDIKKTKEMSTYEQEEFCSNYEDIYVNKHTFEAALLAAGCTFQLMDAVCRTGTPGFAAVRPPGHHAFPDRGCGFCIFNNVVLAAKYVS
;
A
#
# COMPACT_ATOMS: atom_id res chain seq x y z
N MET A 1 -2.95 -6.14 4.06
CA MET A 1 -1.70 -6.13 3.25
C MET A 1 -1.28 -7.53 2.80
N LEU A 2 -1.24 -8.55 3.67
CA LEU A 2 -0.87 -9.92 3.26
C LEU A 2 -1.90 -10.61 2.34
N GLU A 3 -3.17 -10.20 2.40
CA GLU A 3 -4.22 -10.73 1.51
C GLU A 3 -4.18 -10.13 0.09
N HIS A 4 -3.28 -9.18 -0.19
CA HIS A 4 -3.05 -8.64 -1.53
C HIS A 4 -1.97 -9.46 -2.25
N TYR A 5 -2.36 -10.18 -3.29
CA TYR A 5 -1.54 -11.07 -4.12
C TYR A 5 -2.12 -11.15 -5.54
N CYS A 6 -1.31 -11.56 -6.52
CA CYS A 6 -1.74 -11.77 -7.90
C CYS A 6 -2.51 -13.11 -8.02
N PRO A 7 -3.81 -13.11 -8.33
CA PRO A 7 -4.60 -14.35 -8.37
C PRO A 7 -4.32 -15.26 -9.58
N TRP A 8 -3.80 -14.70 -10.68
CA TRP A 8 -3.63 -15.41 -11.96
C TRP A 8 -2.17 -15.74 -12.30
N ASP A 9 -1.18 -15.16 -11.62
CA ASP A 9 0.24 -15.46 -11.80
C ASP A 9 0.86 -15.98 -10.50
N THR A 10 1.10 -17.29 -10.43
CA THR A 10 1.72 -17.94 -9.26
C THR A 10 3.24 -17.74 -9.17
N TYR A 11 3.87 -17.14 -10.19
CA TYR A 11 5.29 -16.83 -10.23
C TYR A 11 5.58 -15.33 -10.08
N HIS A 12 4.55 -14.54 -9.73
CA HIS A 12 4.68 -13.11 -9.53
C HIS A 12 5.76 -12.80 -8.48
N ILE A 13 6.53 -11.73 -8.68
CA ILE A 13 7.65 -11.37 -7.79
C ILE A 13 7.24 -10.51 -6.60
N GLU A 14 6.13 -9.78 -6.72
CA GLU A 14 5.51 -9.02 -5.63
C GLU A 14 4.51 -9.94 -4.91
N VAL A 15 4.90 -10.48 -3.75
CA VAL A 15 4.14 -11.53 -3.03
C VAL A 15 4.01 -11.22 -1.54
N PRO A 16 2.97 -11.76 -0.85
CA PRO A 16 2.76 -11.58 0.59
C PRO A 16 3.98 -11.83 1.47
N GLU A 17 4.79 -12.81 1.09
CA GLU A 17 5.99 -13.26 1.79
C GLU A 17 7.01 -12.15 1.95
N ARG A 18 7.08 -11.21 1.00
CA ARG A 18 7.97 -10.04 1.11
C ARG A 18 7.70 -9.22 2.36
N LEU A 19 6.44 -9.09 2.76
CA LEU A 19 6.07 -8.39 4.00
C LEU A 19 6.12 -9.33 5.21
N SER A 20 5.60 -10.56 5.12
CA SER A 20 5.59 -11.45 6.28
C SER A 20 7.00 -11.76 6.77
N THR A 21 7.97 -11.97 5.86
CA THR A 21 9.37 -12.17 6.24
C THR A 21 9.96 -10.96 6.98
N ILE A 22 9.62 -9.73 6.57
CA ILE A 22 10.05 -8.52 7.30
C ILE A 22 9.40 -8.49 8.69
N LEU A 23 8.10 -8.79 8.77
CA LEU A 23 7.36 -8.81 10.04
C LEU A 23 7.93 -9.85 11.01
N ASP A 24 8.28 -11.04 10.53
CA ASP A 24 8.91 -12.09 11.35
C ASP A 24 10.25 -11.61 11.94
N VAL A 25 11.09 -10.99 11.11
CA VAL A 25 12.41 -10.47 11.54
C VAL A 25 12.26 -9.35 12.58
N VAL A 26 11.38 -8.36 12.36
CA VAL A 26 11.25 -7.24 13.33
C VAL A 26 10.64 -7.67 14.66
N GLN A 27 9.95 -8.82 14.70
CA GLN A 27 9.41 -9.41 15.93
C GLN A 27 10.46 -10.19 16.72
N GLU A 28 11.64 -10.49 16.15
CA GLU A 28 12.70 -11.17 16.88
C GLU A 28 13.08 -10.42 18.16
N PRO A 29 13.29 -11.11 19.30
CA PRO A 29 13.54 -10.45 20.59
C PRO A 29 14.72 -9.48 20.61
N GLU A 30 15.71 -9.69 19.74
CA GLU A 30 16.88 -8.84 19.63
C GLU A 30 16.58 -7.48 19.01
N LEU A 31 15.63 -7.42 18.07
CA LEU A 31 15.21 -6.20 17.39
C LEU A 31 14.04 -5.53 18.13
N SER A 32 13.00 -6.30 18.47
CA SER A 32 11.75 -5.76 19.02
C SER A 32 11.92 -4.99 20.33
N LYS A 33 12.93 -5.32 21.16
CA LYS A 33 13.23 -4.60 22.41
C LYS A 33 13.60 -3.12 22.22
N ASN A 34 14.01 -2.73 21.02
CA ASN A 34 14.45 -1.37 20.68
C ASN A 34 13.52 -0.67 19.68
N ILE A 35 12.37 -1.28 19.35
CA ILE A 35 11.44 -0.77 18.33
C ILE A 35 10.11 -0.43 19.01
N GLU A 36 9.64 0.80 18.78
CA GLU A 36 8.25 1.16 19.09
C GLU A 36 7.35 0.72 17.92
N PHE A 37 6.41 -0.16 18.20
CA PHE A 37 5.40 -0.55 17.21
C PHE A 37 4.24 0.44 17.22
N LEU A 38 4.02 1.11 16.10
CA LEU A 38 2.92 2.04 15.91
C LEU A 38 1.62 1.29 15.58
N GLN A 39 0.49 1.87 15.99
CA GLN A 39 -0.83 1.36 15.62
C GLN A 39 -1.08 1.55 14.12
N LEU A 40 -1.64 0.52 13.49
CA LEU A 40 -2.01 0.58 12.08
C LEU A 40 -3.27 1.43 11.91
N ARG A 41 -3.35 2.19 10.81
CA ARG A 41 -4.58 2.81 10.34
C ARG A 41 -4.70 2.72 8.84
N SER A 42 -5.92 2.71 8.34
CA SER A 42 -6.20 2.98 6.92
C SER A 42 -6.19 4.48 6.66
N ALA A 43 -5.72 4.88 5.49
CA ALA A 43 -5.97 6.21 4.96
C ALA A 43 -7.45 6.39 4.61
N THR A 44 -7.97 7.62 4.72
CA THR A 44 -9.29 7.97 4.19
C THR A 44 -9.19 8.24 2.69
N GLU A 45 -10.32 8.19 1.98
CA GLU A 45 -10.33 8.52 0.54
C GLU A 45 -9.92 9.99 0.31
N GLU A 46 -10.33 10.90 1.19
CA GLU A 46 -9.92 12.31 1.14
C GLU A 46 -8.40 12.49 1.29
N GLU A 47 -7.74 11.66 2.11
CA GLU A 47 -6.28 11.67 2.21
C GLU A 47 -5.63 11.16 0.92
N ILE A 48 -6.21 10.15 0.26
CA ILE A 48 -5.71 9.64 -1.03
C ILE A 48 -5.93 10.67 -2.16
N GLU A 49 -7.03 11.43 -2.10
CA GLU A 49 -7.37 12.50 -3.05
C GLU A 49 -6.37 13.66 -3.07
N MET A 50 -5.49 13.79 -2.07
CA MET A 50 -4.40 14.77 -2.09
C MET A 50 -3.44 14.59 -3.29
N VAL A 51 -3.41 13.38 -3.86
CA VAL A 51 -2.54 13.02 -4.99
C VAL A 51 -3.31 12.36 -6.12
N HIS A 52 -4.28 11.49 -5.80
CA HIS A 52 -4.96 10.68 -6.80
C HIS A 52 -6.34 11.23 -7.17
N THR A 53 -6.73 11.01 -8.42
CA THR A 53 -8.04 11.42 -8.93
C THR A 53 -9.16 10.56 -8.32
N LYS A 54 -10.33 11.16 -8.13
CA LYS A 54 -11.52 10.47 -7.60
C LYS A 54 -11.94 9.31 -8.49
N GLU A 55 -11.80 9.51 -9.80
CA GLU A 55 -12.09 8.52 -10.83
C GLU A 55 -11.20 7.28 -10.64
N TYR A 56 -9.88 7.47 -10.53
CA TYR A 56 -8.94 6.36 -10.31
C TYR A 56 -9.18 5.64 -8.97
N ILE A 57 -9.41 6.39 -7.89
CA ILE A 57 -9.75 5.80 -6.58
C ILE A 57 -11.01 4.95 -6.67
N SER A 58 -12.06 5.46 -7.35
CA SER A 58 -13.32 4.74 -7.56
C SER A 58 -13.11 3.46 -8.37
N ASP A 59 -12.29 3.52 -9.41
CA ASP A 59 -12.02 2.37 -10.28
C ASP A 59 -11.28 1.27 -9.55
N ILE A 60 -10.22 1.60 -8.78
CA ILE A 60 -9.54 0.62 -7.92
C ILE A 60 -10.49 0.05 -6.86
N LYS A 61 -11.35 0.88 -6.25
CA LYS A 61 -12.32 0.40 -5.25
C LYS A 61 -13.33 -0.60 -5.83
N LYS A 62 -13.76 -0.40 -7.08
CA LYS A 62 -14.71 -1.30 -7.77
C LYS A 62 -14.09 -2.66 -8.10
N THR A 63 -12.77 -2.78 -8.20
CA THR A 63 -12.12 -4.07 -8.50
C THR A 63 -12.40 -5.13 -7.44
N LYS A 64 -12.84 -4.74 -6.24
CA LYS A 64 -13.20 -5.71 -5.20
C LYS A 64 -14.44 -6.54 -5.51
N GLU A 65 -15.35 -5.99 -6.32
CA GLU A 65 -16.60 -6.64 -6.72
C GLU A 65 -16.45 -7.41 -8.04
N MET A 66 -15.32 -7.25 -8.72
CA MET A 66 -14.99 -7.93 -9.97
C MET A 66 -14.59 -9.38 -9.73
N SER A 67 -14.95 -10.26 -10.66
CA SER A 67 -14.38 -11.59 -10.77
C SER A 67 -12.88 -11.53 -11.07
N THR A 68 -12.16 -12.64 -10.85
CA THR A 68 -10.73 -12.71 -11.15
C THR A 68 -10.41 -12.38 -12.61
N TYR A 69 -11.27 -12.82 -13.54
CA TYR A 69 -11.11 -12.52 -14.97
C TYR A 69 -11.25 -11.01 -15.25
N GLU A 70 -12.27 -10.37 -14.69
CA GLU A 70 -12.48 -8.92 -14.84
C GLU A 70 -11.36 -8.11 -14.17
N GLN A 71 -10.79 -8.60 -13.06
CA GLN A 71 -9.61 -8.00 -12.42
C GLN A 71 -8.38 -8.07 -13.33
N GLU A 72 -8.13 -9.21 -13.96
CA GLU A 72 -7.04 -9.39 -14.92
C GLU A 72 -7.22 -8.48 -16.15
N GLU A 73 -8.43 -8.44 -16.71
CA GLU A 73 -8.78 -7.56 -17.82
C GLU A 73 -8.60 -6.08 -17.44
N PHE A 74 -9.07 -5.67 -16.26
CA PHE A 74 -8.85 -4.33 -15.73
C PHE A 74 -7.35 -4.00 -15.68
N CYS A 75 -6.54 -4.88 -15.10
CA CYS A 75 -5.09 -4.71 -14.96
C CYS A 75 -4.35 -4.63 -16.29
N SER A 76 -4.87 -5.26 -17.35
CA SER A 76 -4.26 -5.21 -18.69
C SER A 76 -4.19 -3.79 -19.30
N ASN A 77 -4.95 -2.85 -18.76
CA ASN A 77 -4.94 -1.43 -19.17
C ASN A 77 -3.82 -0.60 -18.50
N TYR A 78 -3.01 -1.22 -17.63
CA TYR A 78 -1.98 -0.55 -16.83
C TYR A 78 -0.61 -1.22 -17.03
N GLU A 79 0.45 -0.49 -16.68
CA GLU A 79 1.82 -1.00 -16.75
C GLU A 79 2.16 -1.78 -15.46
N ASP A 80 2.11 -3.11 -15.54
CA ASP A 80 2.55 -4.04 -14.50
C ASP A 80 1.90 -3.83 -13.12
N ILE A 81 0.57 -3.85 -13.04
CA ILE A 81 -0.15 -3.96 -11.77
C ILE A 81 -0.98 -5.24 -11.76
N TYR A 82 -1.31 -5.71 -10.55
CA TYR A 82 -2.35 -6.70 -10.33
C TYR A 82 -3.26 -6.23 -9.20
N VAL A 83 -4.49 -6.70 -9.22
CA VAL A 83 -5.47 -6.42 -8.18
C VAL A 83 -6.19 -7.70 -7.78
N ASN A 84 -6.76 -7.67 -6.58
CA ASN A 84 -7.67 -8.66 -6.06
C ASN A 84 -8.67 -7.97 -5.12
N LYS A 85 -9.58 -8.74 -4.53
CA LYS A 85 -10.63 -8.22 -3.66
C LYS A 85 -10.18 -7.49 -2.38
N HIS A 86 -8.90 -7.57 -2.03
CA HIS A 86 -8.31 -6.93 -0.85
C HIS A 86 -7.37 -5.77 -1.20
N THR A 87 -7.20 -5.47 -2.49
CA THR A 87 -6.16 -4.54 -2.97
C THR A 87 -6.45 -3.11 -2.54
N PHE A 88 -7.69 -2.67 -2.64
CA PHE A 88 -8.08 -1.32 -2.23
C PHE A 88 -7.82 -1.11 -0.74
N GLU A 89 -8.32 -2.01 0.11
CA GLU A 89 -8.12 -1.95 1.56
C GLU A 89 -6.63 -2.07 1.94
N ALA A 90 -5.85 -2.91 1.25
CA ALA A 90 -4.41 -3.01 1.46
C ALA A 90 -3.67 -1.72 1.09
N ALA A 91 -4.04 -1.07 -0.02
CA ALA A 91 -3.45 0.20 -0.45
C ALA A 91 -3.78 1.35 0.51
N LEU A 92 -5.01 1.42 1.03
CA LEU A 92 -5.37 2.37 2.09
C LEU A 92 -4.56 2.13 3.37
N LEU A 93 -4.36 0.87 3.75
CA LEU A 93 -3.56 0.51 4.92
C LEU A 93 -2.08 0.88 4.72
N ALA A 94 -1.53 0.64 3.52
CA ALA A 94 -0.15 1.02 3.19
C ALA A 94 0.08 2.54 3.30
N ALA A 95 -0.83 3.35 2.76
CA ALA A 95 -0.78 4.80 2.88
C ALA A 95 -0.95 5.26 4.33
N GLY A 96 -1.96 4.74 5.04
CA GLY A 96 -2.25 5.12 6.42
C GLY A 96 -1.15 4.75 7.43
N CYS A 97 -0.48 3.61 7.24
CA CYS A 97 0.73 3.26 8.02
C CYS A 97 1.87 4.23 7.76
N THR A 98 2.01 4.71 6.52
CA THR A 98 3.02 5.71 6.18
C THR A 98 2.72 7.05 6.87
N PHE A 99 1.45 7.46 6.92
CA PHE A 99 1.03 8.67 7.66
C PHE A 99 1.27 8.56 9.17
N GLN A 100 0.92 7.43 9.79
CA GLN A 100 1.19 7.19 11.21
C GLN A 100 2.69 7.28 11.54
N LEU A 101 3.53 6.73 10.66
CA LEU A 101 4.97 6.87 10.79
C LEU A 101 5.38 8.35 10.72
N MET A 102 4.86 9.11 9.76
CA MET A 102 5.19 10.53 9.63
C MET A 102 4.75 11.35 10.85
N ASP A 103 3.55 11.12 11.39
CA ASP A 103 3.10 11.76 12.63
C ASP A 103 4.05 11.50 13.80
N ALA A 104 4.49 10.24 13.97
CA ALA A 104 5.43 9.86 15.00
C ALA A 104 6.80 10.51 14.81
N VAL A 105 7.33 10.51 13.59
CA VAL A 105 8.62 11.13 13.24
C VAL A 105 8.57 12.64 13.46
N CYS A 106 7.52 13.33 12.99
CA CYS A 106 7.37 14.78 13.18
C CYS A 106 7.24 15.15 14.66
N ARG A 107 6.57 14.33 15.47
CA ARG A 107 6.40 14.56 16.92
C ARG A 107 7.68 14.30 17.72
N THR A 108 8.45 13.28 17.36
CA THR A 108 9.57 12.78 18.18
C THR A 108 10.95 13.16 17.65
N GLY A 109 11.07 13.44 16.35
CA GLY A 109 12.35 13.59 15.65
C GLY A 109 13.11 12.28 15.43
N THR A 110 12.58 11.15 15.91
CA THR A 110 13.22 9.83 15.77
C THR A 110 12.88 9.23 14.41
N PRO A 111 13.85 8.68 13.66
CA PRO A 111 13.58 8.00 12.41
C PRO A 111 12.76 6.72 12.65
N GLY A 112 12.00 6.30 11.65
CA GLY A 112 11.31 5.01 11.69
C GLY A 112 11.09 4.42 10.30
N PHE A 113 10.43 3.28 10.26
CA PHE A 113 10.28 2.45 9.07
C PHE A 113 8.86 1.90 8.97
N ALA A 114 8.26 2.00 7.78
CA ALA A 114 6.95 1.45 7.46
C ALA A 114 7.11 0.29 6.49
N ALA A 115 6.93 -0.94 6.98
CA ALA A 115 6.89 -2.13 6.14
C ALA A 115 5.49 -2.27 5.52
N VAL A 116 5.33 -1.84 4.27
CA VAL A 116 4.00 -1.76 3.61
C VAL A 116 3.95 -2.42 2.25
N ARG A 117 2.76 -2.94 1.90
CA ARG A 117 2.40 -3.46 0.57
C ARG A 117 0.92 -3.18 0.28
N PRO A 118 0.53 -2.76 -0.95
CA PRO A 118 1.37 -2.57 -2.14
C PRO A 118 2.39 -1.42 -2.03
N PRO A 119 3.47 -1.43 -2.85
CA PRO A 119 4.39 -0.30 -2.97
C PRO A 119 3.68 0.93 -3.56
N GLY A 120 4.38 2.08 -3.61
CA GLY A 120 3.74 3.34 -4.03
C GLY A 120 4.50 4.22 -5.02
N HIS A 121 5.83 4.21 -5.05
CA HIS A 121 6.61 5.26 -5.73
C HIS A 121 6.40 5.40 -7.26
N HIS A 122 5.87 4.38 -7.94
CA HIS A 122 5.58 4.43 -9.37
C HIS A 122 4.16 4.91 -9.71
N ALA A 123 3.24 4.96 -8.73
CA ALA A 123 1.86 5.34 -8.99
C ALA A 123 1.73 6.82 -9.40
N PHE A 124 0.93 7.05 -10.44
CA PHE A 124 0.59 8.37 -10.96
C PHE A 124 -0.74 8.84 -10.35
N PRO A 125 -1.11 10.14 -10.47
CA PRO A 125 -2.39 10.64 -9.99
C PRO A 125 -3.62 9.88 -10.51
N ASP A 126 -3.57 9.39 -11.74
CA ASP A 126 -4.71 8.82 -12.46
C ASP A 126 -4.55 7.33 -12.81
N ARG A 127 -3.44 6.69 -12.44
CA ARG A 127 -3.18 5.29 -12.78
C ARG A 127 -2.13 4.62 -11.90
N GLY A 128 -2.26 3.30 -11.78
CA GLY A 128 -1.24 2.45 -11.17
C GLY A 128 -0.12 2.12 -12.15
N CYS A 129 1.05 1.77 -11.62
CA CYS A 129 2.23 1.39 -12.42
C CYS A 129 3.21 0.60 -11.54
N GLY A 130 3.88 -0.43 -12.08
CA GLY A 130 4.98 -1.12 -11.41
C GLY A 130 4.62 -1.61 -9.99
N PHE A 131 3.53 -2.35 -9.89
CA PHE A 131 2.90 -2.87 -8.68
C PHE A 131 2.33 -1.80 -7.72
N CYS A 132 2.49 -0.52 -8.04
CA CYS A 132 2.07 0.58 -7.19
C CYS A 132 0.63 0.98 -7.51
N ILE A 133 -0.21 1.04 -6.47
CA ILE A 133 -1.61 1.46 -6.56
C ILE A 133 -1.75 2.93 -6.16
N PHE A 134 -1.40 3.28 -4.92
CA PHE A 134 -1.34 4.67 -4.45
C PHE A 134 0.08 5.06 -4.08
N ASN A 135 0.44 6.32 -4.31
CA ASN A 135 1.80 6.80 -4.10
C ASN A 135 2.03 7.18 -2.63
N ASN A 136 2.29 6.17 -1.80
CA ASN A 136 2.50 6.32 -0.35
C ASN A 136 3.51 7.43 0.00
N VAL A 137 4.59 7.59 -0.79
CA VAL A 137 5.66 8.57 -0.51
C VAL A 137 5.21 10.00 -0.83
N VAL A 138 4.57 10.21 -2.00
CA VAL A 138 4.06 11.54 -2.38
C VAL A 138 2.90 11.95 -1.47
N LEU A 139 2.03 10.99 -1.14
CA LEU A 139 0.96 11.19 -0.16
C LEU A 139 1.52 11.62 1.19
N ALA A 140 2.54 10.92 1.70
CA ALA A 140 3.17 11.26 2.97
C ALA A 140 3.77 12.66 2.96
N ALA A 141 4.45 13.04 1.87
CA ALA A 141 4.96 14.39 1.71
C ALA A 141 3.84 15.45 1.74
N LYS A 142 2.71 15.21 1.07
CA LYS A 142 1.53 16.09 1.10
C LYS A 142 0.88 16.16 2.47
N TYR A 143 0.85 15.05 3.21
CA TYR A 143 0.21 14.94 4.52
C TYR A 143 0.87 15.81 5.60
N VAL A 144 2.20 15.91 5.57
CA VAL A 144 2.97 16.70 6.56
C VAL A 144 3.44 18.07 6.05
N SER A 145 3.04 18.46 4.83
CA SER A 145 3.32 19.79 4.27
C SER A 145 2.36 20.84 4.84
#